data_AF-A0A4V2W0Y0-F1
#
_entry.id   AF-A0A4V2W0Y0-F1
#
_cell.length_a   1.000
_cell.length_b   1.000
_cell.length_c   1.000
_cell.angle_alpha   90.00
_cell.angle_beta   90.00
_cell.angle_gamma   90.00
#
_symmetry.space_group_name_H-M   'P 1'
#
loop_
_entity.id
_entity.type
_entity.pdbx_description
1 polymer ?
#
loop_
_entity_poly.entity_id
_entity_poly.type
_entity_poly.pdbx_seq_one_letter_code
_entity_poly.pdbx_strand_id
1 'polypeptide(L)'
;MFNKRFVALLLLSTIAINVAVFAKSSGMKAAYNAVVAELNGASANLLPATGTVELAFSPKGGATDAVVNAIREARRSILVQAYSFTSAPIAKALVDAKARGVDVKVILDKSQNSEKYSSASFIANHDIPVRIDSLHAIAHNKIIICDEINVVTGSFNFTKAAEEKNAENVLVLRGNEALAKQYVNNWQVHWAHSQEFMRRF
;
A
#
# COMPACT_ATOMS: atom_id res chain seq x y z
N MET A 1 -12.69 36.18 -4.38
CA MET A 1 -12.45 34.87 -3.76
C MET A 1 -11.51 34.09 -4.68
N PHE A 2 -10.20 34.12 -4.42
CA PHE A 2 -9.19 33.56 -5.33
C PHE A 2 -9.07 32.05 -5.15
N ASN A 3 -9.22 31.31 -6.24
CA ASN A 3 -9.20 29.85 -6.28
C ASN A 3 -7.77 29.34 -6.02
N LYS A 4 -7.55 28.63 -4.90
CA LYS A 4 -6.23 28.08 -4.50
C LYS A 4 -5.60 27.18 -5.57
N ARG A 5 -6.39 26.61 -6.50
CA ARG A 5 -5.89 25.85 -7.65
C ARG A 5 -5.27 26.71 -8.75
N PHE A 6 -5.69 27.97 -8.89
CA PHE A 6 -5.15 28.90 -9.89
C PHE A 6 -3.78 29.43 -9.47
N VAL A 7 -3.56 29.63 -8.16
CA VAL A 7 -2.26 30.05 -7.59
C VAL A 7 -1.22 28.93 -7.68
N ALA A 8 -1.62 27.67 -7.51
CA ALA A 8 -0.74 26.51 -7.66
C ALA A 8 -0.30 26.26 -9.13
N LEU A 9 -1.20 26.45 -10.10
CA LEU A 9 -0.84 26.36 -11.53
C LEU A 9 0.09 27.50 -11.98
N LEU A 10 -0.08 28.71 -11.43
CA LEU A 10 0.80 29.86 -11.70
C LEU A 10 2.19 29.73 -11.05
N LEU A 11 2.30 29.05 -9.90
CA LEU A 11 3.57 28.73 -9.25
C LEU A 11 4.33 27.59 -9.96
N LEU A 12 3.61 26.60 -10.50
CA LEU A 12 4.21 25.51 -11.28
C LEU A 12 4.72 25.97 -12.65
N SER A 13 4.02 26.90 -13.30
CA SER A 13 4.48 27.47 -14.57
C SER A 13 5.68 28.39 -14.41
N THR A 14 5.80 29.15 -13.30
CA THR A 14 6.97 30.00 -13.04
C THR A 14 8.23 29.21 -12.67
N ILE A 15 8.11 28.06 -12.00
CA ILE A 15 9.27 27.18 -11.74
C ILE A 15 9.75 26.52 -13.04
N ALA A 16 8.85 26.02 -13.88
CA ALA A 16 9.21 25.41 -15.16
C ALA A 16 9.84 26.41 -16.15
N ILE A 17 9.34 27.65 -16.20
CA ILE A 17 9.86 28.70 -17.09
C ILE A 17 11.23 29.22 -16.61
N ASN A 18 11.45 29.40 -15.31
CA ASN A 18 12.73 29.88 -14.79
C ASN A 18 13.87 28.86 -14.97
N VAL A 19 13.57 27.57 -14.96
CA VAL A 19 14.56 26.51 -15.21
C VAL A 19 14.97 26.45 -16.70
N ALA A 20 14.05 26.70 -17.63
CA ALA A 20 14.35 26.72 -19.07
C ALA A 20 15.28 27.87 -19.49
N VAL A 21 15.22 29.02 -18.80
CA VAL A 21 16.06 30.19 -19.09
C VAL A 21 17.50 30.02 -18.58
N PHE A 22 17.73 29.20 -17.55
CA PHE A 22 19.06 28.96 -16.96
C PHE A 22 19.87 27.82 -17.62
N ALA A 23 19.29 27.05 -18.55
CA ALA A 23 19.88 25.84 -19.12
C ALA A 23 20.99 26.06 -20.20
N LYS A 24 21.64 27.23 -20.25
CA LYS A 24 22.74 27.51 -21.21
C LYS A 24 24.13 27.08 -20.73
N SER A 25 24.30 26.64 -19.48
CA SER A 25 25.59 26.09 -18.99
C SER A 25 25.55 24.56 -18.92
N SER A 26 26.59 23.91 -19.46
CA SER A 26 26.75 22.45 -19.54
C SER A 26 26.61 21.70 -18.21
N GLY A 27 26.87 22.35 -17.07
CA GLY A 27 26.76 21.77 -15.73
C GLY A 27 25.32 21.54 -15.22
N MET A 28 24.32 22.24 -15.76
CA MET A 28 22.93 22.14 -15.29
C MET A 28 22.07 21.16 -16.10
N LYS A 29 22.59 20.63 -17.22
CA LYS A 29 21.83 19.73 -18.10
C LYS A 29 21.52 18.39 -17.42
N ALA A 30 22.42 17.90 -16.58
CA ALA A 30 22.21 16.69 -15.78
C ALA A 30 21.15 16.88 -14.69
N ALA A 31 21.18 18.02 -13.98
CA ALA A 31 20.18 18.36 -12.98
C ALA A 31 18.80 18.61 -13.61
N TYR A 32 18.77 19.29 -14.75
CA TYR A 32 17.57 19.47 -15.57
C TYR A 32 17.00 18.12 -16.01
N ASN A 33 17.82 17.22 -16.55
CA ASN A 33 17.37 15.89 -16.96
C ASN A 33 16.91 15.03 -15.78
N ALA A 34 17.53 15.15 -14.60
CA ALA A 34 17.11 14.46 -13.38
C ALA A 34 15.75 14.97 -12.89
N VAL A 35 15.56 16.29 -12.82
CA VAL A 35 14.29 16.92 -12.45
C VAL A 35 13.20 16.62 -13.48
N VAL A 36 13.54 16.65 -14.77
CA VAL A 36 12.61 16.28 -15.86
C VAL A 36 12.31 14.79 -15.86
N ALA A 37 13.24 13.90 -15.48
CA ALA A 37 12.96 12.47 -15.31
C ALA A 37 12.08 12.18 -14.08
N GLU A 38 12.24 12.95 -13.01
CA GLU A 38 11.41 12.89 -11.80
C GLU A 38 9.99 13.44 -12.06
N LEU A 39 9.87 14.50 -12.89
CA LEU A 39 8.60 15.07 -13.35
C LEU A 39 7.93 14.24 -14.47
N ASN A 40 8.70 13.57 -15.32
CA ASN A 40 8.23 12.60 -16.33
C ASN A 40 8.11 11.17 -15.75
N GLY A 41 8.35 11.00 -14.44
CA GLY A 41 8.53 9.71 -13.75
C GLY A 41 7.28 8.84 -13.61
N ALA A 42 6.33 8.94 -14.55
CA ALA A 42 5.18 8.06 -14.66
C ALA A 42 5.43 6.95 -15.70
N SER A 43 6.66 6.45 -15.83
CA SER A 43 6.93 5.20 -16.56
C SER A 43 7.01 4.05 -15.57
N ALA A 44 6.29 2.95 -15.84
CA ALA A 44 6.40 1.75 -15.04
C ALA A 44 7.87 1.27 -14.97
N ASN A 45 8.38 1.06 -13.76
CA ASN A 45 9.73 0.56 -13.56
C ASN A 45 9.79 -0.92 -13.94
N LEU A 46 10.65 -1.28 -14.89
CA LEU A 46 10.92 -2.69 -15.21
C LEU A 46 11.79 -3.30 -14.11
N LEU A 47 11.33 -4.38 -13.50
CA LEU A 47 12.03 -5.11 -12.45
C LEU A 47 12.33 -6.54 -12.91
N PRO A 48 13.44 -7.15 -12.47
CA PRO A 48 13.69 -8.57 -12.71
C PRO A 48 12.56 -9.45 -12.15
N ALA A 49 12.15 -10.46 -12.92
CA ALA A 49 11.24 -11.49 -12.46
C ALA A 49 12.04 -12.57 -11.72
N THR A 50 12.28 -12.38 -10.42
CA THR A 50 12.94 -13.35 -9.55
C THR A 50 11.96 -13.94 -8.54
N GLY A 51 12.34 -15.09 -7.97
CA GLY A 51 11.58 -15.76 -6.93
C GLY A 51 10.43 -16.63 -7.46
N THR A 52 9.36 -16.77 -6.69
CA THR A 52 8.19 -17.58 -7.06
C THR A 52 6.90 -16.78 -7.00
N VAL A 53 5.91 -17.23 -7.77
CA VAL A 53 4.57 -16.66 -7.82
C VAL A 53 3.57 -17.75 -7.49
N GLU A 54 2.81 -17.55 -6.43
CA GLU A 54 1.63 -18.34 -6.10
C GLU A 54 0.39 -17.55 -6.47
N LEU A 55 -0.63 -18.21 -7.03
CA LEU A 55 -1.84 -17.60 -7.57
C LEU A 55 -3.06 -18.35 -7.06
N ALA A 56 -4.03 -17.60 -6.56
CA ALA A 56 -5.34 -18.10 -6.19
C ALA A 56 -6.43 -17.19 -6.76
N PHE A 57 -7.60 -17.76 -6.99
CA PHE A 57 -8.79 -17.05 -7.47
C PHE A 57 -9.94 -17.20 -6.48
N SER A 58 -10.88 -16.28 -6.54
CA SER A 58 -12.17 -16.40 -5.87
C SER A 58 -13.30 -16.35 -6.90
N PRO A 59 -14.45 -16.97 -6.61
CA PRO A 59 -14.76 -17.66 -5.36
C PRO A 59 -14.21 -19.09 -5.25
N LYS A 60 -14.03 -19.59 -4.01
CA LYS A 60 -13.69 -20.99 -3.67
C LYS A 60 -12.34 -21.51 -4.17
N GLY A 61 -11.43 -20.65 -4.64
CA GLY A 61 -10.09 -21.04 -5.08
C GLY A 61 -8.99 -20.81 -4.04
N GLY A 62 -9.34 -20.54 -2.77
CA GLY A 62 -8.37 -20.49 -1.67
C GLY A 62 -7.60 -19.17 -1.55
N ALA A 63 -8.15 -18.06 -2.05
CA ALA A 63 -7.48 -16.76 -1.99
C ALA A 63 -7.23 -16.30 -0.54
N THR A 64 -8.21 -16.48 0.34
CA THR A 64 -8.06 -16.22 1.77
C THR A 64 -6.97 -17.08 2.40
N ASP A 65 -6.89 -18.35 2.03
CA ASP A 65 -5.88 -19.28 2.57
C ASP A 65 -4.47 -18.88 2.11
N ALA A 66 -4.29 -18.48 0.85
CA ALA A 66 -3.03 -17.96 0.34
C ALA A 66 -2.56 -16.73 1.13
N VAL A 67 -3.47 -15.78 1.39
CA VAL A 67 -3.18 -14.59 2.23
C VAL A 67 -2.81 -14.99 3.66
N VAL A 68 -3.60 -15.86 4.29
CA VAL A 68 -3.39 -16.30 5.67
C VAL A 68 -2.07 -17.06 5.83
N ASN A 69 -1.71 -17.90 4.86
CA ASN A 69 -0.45 -18.64 4.89
C ASN A 69 0.76 -17.71 4.75
N ALA A 70 0.70 -16.73 3.86
CA ALA A 70 1.76 -15.71 3.76
C ALA A 70 1.96 -14.94 5.08
N ILE A 71 0.88 -14.61 5.81
CA ILE A 71 0.95 -13.97 7.14
C ILE A 71 1.52 -14.93 8.21
N ARG A 72 1.15 -16.21 8.18
CA ARG A 72 1.65 -17.23 9.12
C ARG A 72 3.15 -17.49 8.94
N GLU A 73 3.65 -17.40 7.72
CA GLU A 73 5.06 -17.63 7.38
C GLU A 73 5.97 -16.46 7.74
N ALA A 74 5.44 -15.24 7.90
CA ALA A 74 6.23 -14.08 8.29
C ALA A 74 6.89 -14.25 9.67
N ARG A 75 8.10 -13.70 9.82
CA ARG A 75 8.94 -13.84 11.02
C ARG A 75 9.42 -12.51 11.63
N ARG A 76 9.50 -11.43 10.85
CA ARG A 76 10.05 -10.13 11.28
C ARG A 76 9.02 -9.02 11.20
N SER A 77 8.39 -8.84 10.03
CA SER A 77 7.50 -7.69 9.79
C SER A 77 6.34 -8.03 8.87
N ILE A 78 5.20 -7.35 9.07
CA ILE A 78 4.04 -7.39 8.20
C ILE A 78 3.48 -5.98 8.04
N LEU A 79 3.54 -5.47 6.81
CA LEU A 79 2.99 -4.16 6.44
C LEU A 79 1.73 -4.36 5.61
N VAL A 80 0.59 -3.87 6.08
CA VAL A 80 -0.71 -4.05 5.42
C VAL A 80 -1.20 -2.71 4.88
N GLN A 81 -1.73 -2.71 3.67
CA GLN A 81 -2.58 -1.63 3.15
C GLN A 81 -3.85 -2.24 2.56
N ALA A 82 -5.01 -1.87 3.09
CA ALA A 82 -6.28 -2.47 2.70
C ALA A 82 -7.38 -1.42 2.49
N TYR A 83 -8.04 -1.50 1.33
CA TYR A 83 -9.23 -0.71 1.04
C TYR A 83 -10.39 -1.06 1.97
N SER A 84 -10.92 -2.28 1.84
CA SER A 84 -11.96 -2.82 2.70
C SER A 84 -11.40 -4.00 3.48
N PHE A 85 -11.57 -3.97 4.80
CA PHE A 85 -11.04 -5.00 5.69
C PHE A 85 -12.08 -5.46 6.70
N THR A 86 -12.69 -6.61 6.39
CA THR A 86 -13.76 -7.22 7.19
C THR A 86 -13.54 -8.74 7.41
N SER A 87 -12.47 -9.30 6.84
CA SER A 87 -12.15 -10.73 6.92
C SER A 87 -11.61 -11.10 8.31
N ALA A 88 -12.41 -11.86 9.06
CA ALA A 88 -12.03 -12.45 10.34
C ALA A 88 -10.78 -13.37 10.27
N PRO A 89 -10.63 -14.30 9.30
CA PRO A 89 -9.45 -15.16 9.26
C PRO A 89 -8.16 -14.37 9.02
N ILE A 90 -8.18 -13.35 8.15
CA ILE A 90 -7.02 -12.49 7.90
C ILE A 90 -6.70 -11.64 9.15
N ALA A 91 -7.72 -11.04 9.78
CA ALA A 91 -7.51 -10.25 11.00
C ALA A 91 -6.94 -11.10 12.14
N LYS A 92 -7.45 -12.32 12.33
CA LYS A 92 -6.91 -13.28 13.31
C LYS A 92 -5.46 -13.64 12.99
N ALA A 93 -5.13 -13.91 11.73
CA ALA A 93 -3.76 -14.26 11.34
C ALA A 93 -2.75 -13.13 11.66
N LEU A 94 -3.15 -11.86 11.49
CA LEU A 94 -2.32 -10.70 11.85
C LEU A 94 -2.12 -10.60 13.37
N VAL A 95 -3.17 -10.79 14.16
CA VAL A 95 -3.09 -10.83 15.63
C VAL A 95 -2.19 -11.98 16.09
N ASP A 96 -2.35 -13.17 15.50
CA ASP A 96 -1.49 -14.31 15.79
C ASP A 96 -0.03 -14.02 15.42
N ALA A 97 0.24 -13.26 14.34
CA ALA A 97 1.59 -12.83 13.98
C ALA A 97 2.18 -11.85 14.99
N LYS A 98 1.41 -10.85 15.42
CA LYS A 98 1.79 -9.92 16.49
C LYS A 98 2.12 -10.68 17.78
N ALA A 99 1.30 -11.66 18.17
CA ALA A 99 1.54 -12.49 19.34
C ALA A 99 2.83 -13.34 19.24
N ARG A 100 3.28 -13.69 18.03
CA ARG A 100 4.59 -14.31 17.79
C ARG A 100 5.77 -13.33 17.86
N GLY A 101 5.52 -12.03 18.05
CA GLY A 101 6.54 -10.98 18.09
C GLY A 101 6.85 -10.32 16.75
N VAL A 102 6.06 -10.59 15.70
CA VAL A 102 6.22 -9.94 14.39
C VAL A 102 5.77 -8.48 14.47
N ASP A 103 6.52 -7.54 13.88
CA ASP A 103 6.12 -6.13 13.77
C ASP A 103 5.02 -5.97 12.73
N VAL A 104 3.77 -5.83 13.17
CA VAL A 104 2.61 -5.67 12.30
C VAL A 104 2.13 -4.23 12.30
N LYS A 105 1.93 -3.63 11.13
CA LYS A 105 1.38 -2.28 10.94
C LYS A 105 0.36 -2.26 9.81
N VAL A 106 -0.72 -1.49 9.98
CA VAL A 106 -1.87 -1.50 9.06
C VAL A 106 -2.26 -0.08 8.64
N ILE A 107 -2.45 0.12 7.34
CA ILE A 107 -3.06 1.33 6.75
C ILE A 107 -4.40 0.94 6.11
N LEU A 108 -5.45 1.71 6.41
CA LEU A 108 -6.79 1.50 5.86
C LEU A 108 -7.30 2.75 5.14
N ASP A 109 -8.23 2.56 4.23
CA ASP A 109 -8.99 3.65 3.63
C ASP A 109 -9.91 4.35 4.66
N LYS A 110 -10.15 5.64 4.46
CA LYS A 110 -11.03 6.46 5.32
C LYS A 110 -12.43 5.90 5.52
N SER A 111 -12.97 5.13 4.57
CA SER A 111 -14.28 4.45 4.73
C SER A 111 -14.31 3.52 5.95
N GLN A 112 -13.17 2.95 6.34
CA GLN A 112 -13.08 2.02 7.47
C GLN A 112 -13.30 2.68 8.84
N ASN A 113 -13.30 4.01 8.92
CA ASN A 113 -13.71 4.73 10.14
C ASN A 113 -15.21 4.59 10.44
N SER A 114 -16.03 4.56 9.38
CA SER A 114 -17.50 4.56 9.46
C SER A 114 -18.13 3.22 9.09
N GLU A 115 -17.37 2.30 8.48
CA GLU A 115 -17.83 0.97 8.12
C GLU A 115 -18.34 0.21 9.36
N LYS A 116 -19.56 -0.35 9.27
CA LYS A 116 -20.20 -1.06 10.39
C LYS A 116 -19.44 -2.30 10.83
N TYR A 117 -18.80 -2.98 9.87
CA TYR A 117 -18.15 -4.27 10.07
C TYR A 117 -16.68 -4.20 9.65
N SER A 118 -15.90 -3.29 10.24
CA SER A 118 -14.45 -3.22 9.99
C SER A 118 -13.65 -4.04 11.00
N SER A 119 -12.59 -4.71 10.53
CA SER A 119 -11.59 -5.36 11.38
C SER A 119 -10.66 -4.35 12.09
N ALA A 120 -10.77 -3.05 11.81
CA ALA A 120 -9.90 -2.00 12.36
C ALA A 120 -9.86 -1.99 13.89
N SER A 121 -11.02 -1.96 14.57
CA SER A 121 -11.08 -1.97 16.04
C SER A 121 -10.57 -3.27 16.63
N PHE A 122 -10.88 -4.42 16.02
CA PHE A 122 -10.37 -5.71 16.49
C PHE A 122 -8.83 -5.76 16.48
N ILE A 123 -8.21 -5.27 15.41
CA ILE A 123 -6.76 -5.23 15.25
C ILE A 123 -6.12 -4.21 16.20
N ALA A 124 -6.68 -3.00 16.29
CA ALA A 124 -6.20 -1.96 17.18
C ALA A 124 -6.28 -2.36 18.66
N ASN A 125 -7.32 -3.11 19.06
CA ASN A 125 -7.48 -3.64 20.41
C ASN A 125 -6.45 -4.74 20.77
N HIS A 126 -5.70 -5.25 19.80
CA HIS A 126 -4.57 -6.19 20.00
C HIS A 126 -3.21 -5.50 19.81
N ASP A 127 -3.12 -4.20 20.08
CA ASP A 127 -1.88 -3.40 20.05
C ASP A 127 -1.13 -3.43 18.72
N ILE A 128 -1.88 -3.62 17.63
CA ILE A 128 -1.37 -3.44 16.27
C ILE A 128 -1.65 -1.99 15.84
N PRO A 129 -0.62 -1.19 15.51
CA PRO A 129 -0.81 0.15 14.98
C PRO A 129 -1.66 0.15 13.70
N VAL A 130 -2.79 0.83 13.76
CA VAL A 130 -3.69 1.05 12.61
C VAL A 130 -3.70 2.54 12.29
N ARG A 131 -3.52 2.87 11.01
CA ARG A 131 -3.64 4.23 10.48
C ARG A 131 -4.66 4.30 9.35
N ILE A 132 -5.20 5.50 9.14
CA ILE A 132 -6.19 5.82 8.12
C ILE A 132 -5.59 6.78 7.09
N ASP A 133 -5.61 6.37 5.83
CA ASP A 133 -5.31 7.25 4.69
C ASP A 133 -6.59 7.99 4.28
N SER A 134 -6.70 9.24 4.71
CA SER A 134 -7.79 10.15 4.33
C SER A 134 -7.39 11.17 3.27
N LEU A 135 -6.11 11.19 2.87
CA LEU A 135 -5.59 12.15 1.90
C LEU A 135 -6.08 11.81 0.49
N HIS A 136 -6.21 10.52 0.19
CA HIS A 136 -6.68 10.05 -1.10
C HIS A 136 -8.21 10.07 -1.22
N ALA A 137 -8.70 10.18 -2.46
CA ALA A 137 -10.12 10.00 -2.75
C ALA A 137 -10.57 8.60 -2.33
N ILE A 138 -9.78 7.58 -2.70
CA ILE A 138 -9.90 6.17 -2.30
C ILE A 138 -8.48 5.62 -2.14
N ALA A 139 -8.13 5.10 -0.97
CA ALA A 139 -6.91 4.33 -0.76
C ALA A 139 -7.15 2.85 -1.14
N HIS A 140 -7.12 2.55 -2.44
CA HIS A 140 -7.70 1.32 -2.98
C HIS A 140 -6.78 0.08 -3.00
N ASN A 141 -5.63 0.14 -2.33
CA ASN A 141 -4.67 -0.96 -2.31
C ASN A 141 -5.17 -2.16 -1.51
N LYS A 142 -4.77 -3.37 -1.92
CA LYS A 142 -4.98 -4.63 -1.20
C LYS A 142 -3.65 -5.37 -1.14
N ILE A 143 -2.76 -4.89 -0.27
CA ILE A 143 -1.36 -5.29 -0.24
C ILE A 143 -1.00 -5.77 1.17
N ILE A 144 -0.26 -6.87 1.24
CA ILE A 144 0.45 -7.29 2.46
C ILE A 144 1.91 -7.54 2.09
N ILE A 145 2.84 -6.92 2.81
CA ILE A 145 4.28 -7.11 2.63
C ILE A 145 4.80 -7.86 3.85
N CYS A 146 5.26 -9.10 3.66
CA CYS A 146 5.83 -9.93 4.72
C CYS A 146 7.35 -9.90 4.64
N ASP A 147 7.99 -9.64 5.77
CA ASP A 147 9.44 -9.69 5.96
C ASP A 147 10.25 -8.84 4.97
N GLU A 148 9.61 -7.82 4.39
CA GLU A 148 10.16 -6.93 3.36
C GLU A 148 10.70 -7.67 2.13
N ILE A 149 10.22 -8.88 1.88
CA ILE A 149 10.69 -9.76 0.79
C ILE A 149 9.56 -10.43 0.02
N ASN A 150 8.40 -10.63 0.66
CA ASN A 150 7.24 -11.26 0.04
C ASN A 150 6.10 -10.24 -0.05
N VAL A 151 5.41 -10.20 -1.19
CA VAL A 151 4.30 -9.28 -1.44
C VAL A 151 3.06 -10.08 -1.83
N VAL A 152 1.97 -9.85 -1.10
CA VAL A 152 0.63 -10.31 -1.46
C VAL A 152 -0.11 -9.14 -2.10
N THR A 153 -0.70 -9.34 -3.27
CA THR A 153 -1.49 -8.31 -3.97
C THR A 153 -2.48 -8.93 -4.94
N GLY A 154 -3.40 -8.14 -5.48
CA GLY A 154 -4.40 -8.57 -6.46
C GLY A 154 -5.64 -7.68 -6.44
N SER A 155 -6.74 -8.17 -6.99
CA SER A 155 -8.04 -7.48 -6.91
C SER A 155 -8.72 -7.69 -5.54
N PHE A 156 -8.34 -8.75 -4.83
CA PHE A 156 -9.01 -9.27 -3.64
C PHE A 156 -9.01 -8.30 -2.45
N ASN A 157 -10.18 -7.73 -2.15
CA ASN A 157 -10.41 -7.04 -0.87
C ASN A 157 -10.36 -8.03 0.29
N PHE A 158 -9.82 -7.63 1.45
CA PHE A 158 -9.73 -8.51 2.63
C PHE A 158 -11.08 -8.64 3.34
N THR A 159 -12.04 -9.25 2.66
CA THR A 159 -13.44 -9.35 3.09
C THR A 159 -13.96 -10.77 2.85
N LYS A 160 -15.00 -11.15 3.58
CA LYS A 160 -15.70 -12.44 3.35
C LYS A 160 -16.32 -12.51 1.94
N ALA A 161 -16.84 -11.40 1.44
CA ALA A 161 -17.48 -11.36 0.12
C ALA A 161 -16.47 -11.57 -1.02
N ALA A 162 -15.25 -11.08 -0.88
CA ALA A 162 -14.18 -11.30 -1.86
C ALA A 162 -13.90 -12.80 -2.06
N GLU A 163 -13.87 -13.59 -0.97
CA GLU A 163 -13.67 -15.05 -1.04
C GLU A 163 -14.89 -15.82 -1.55
N GLU A 164 -16.08 -15.48 -1.04
CA GLU A 164 -17.25 -16.35 -1.22
C GLU A 164 -18.12 -15.99 -2.42
N LYS A 165 -18.03 -14.74 -2.91
CA LYS A 165 -19.00 -14.17 -3.85
C LYS A 165 -18.38 -13.52 -5.07
N ASN A 166 -17.29 -12.79 -4.91
CA ASN A 166 -16.72 -12.00 -6.00
C ASN A 166 -15.76 -12.83 -6.86
N ALA A 167 -15.65 -12.47 -8.14
CA ALA A 167 -14.56 -12.91 -9.00
C ALA A 167 -13.31 -12.09 -8.68
N GLU A 168 -12.32 -12.69 -8.05
CA GLU A 168 -11.10 -11.99 -7.59
C GLU A 168 -9.85 -12.83 -7.88
N ASN A 169 -8.68 -12.20 -7.83
CA ASN A 169 -7.39 -12.86 -7.83
C ASN A 169 -6.49 -12.38 -6.68
N VAL A 170 -5.63 -13.28 -6.22
CA VAL A 170 -4.51 -12.99 -5.30
C VAL A 170 -3.23 -13.58 -5.89
N LEU A 171 -2.17 -12.79 -5.86
CA LEU A 171 -0.80 -13.22 -6.11
C LEU A 171 -0.01 -13.13 -4.81
N VAL A 172 0.76 -14.17 -4.49
CA VAL A 172 1.81 -14.14 -3.47
C VAL A 172 3.15 -14.23 -4.19
N LEU A 173 3.86 -13.10 -4.23
CA LEU A 173 5.14 -12.92 -4.91
C LEU A 173 6.25 -13.05 -3.86
N ARG A 174 7.09 -14.07 -4.00
CA ARG A 174 8.06 -14.46 -2.96
C ARG A 174 9.49 -14.31 -3.44
N GLY A 175 10.38 -13.77 -2.60
CA GLY A 175 11.82 -13.73 -2.91
C GLY A 175 12.21 -12.72 -3.99
N ASN A 176 11.40 -11.67 -4.22
CA ASN A 176 11.73 -10.58 -5.15
C ASN A 176 12.04 -9.30 -4.37
N GLU A 177 13.30 -9.14 -3.96
CA GLU A 177 13.78 -7.99 -3.18
C GLU A 177 13.52 -6.66 -3.89
N ALA A 178 13.76 -6.61 -5.20
CA ALA A 178 13.61 -5.38 -5.98
C ALA A 178 12.15 -4.92 -5.97
N LEU A 179 11.20 -5.84 -6.14
CA LEU A 179 9.77 -5.57 -6.07
C LEU A 179 9.33 -5.20 -4.65
N ALA A 180 9.69 -6.02 -3.66
CA ALA A 180 9.30 -5.79 -2.27
C ALA A 180 9.77 -4.41 -1.78
N LYS A 181 10.98 -3.99 -2.13
CA LYS A 181 11.51 -2.66 -1.81
C LYS A 181 10.64 -1.53 -2.37
N GLN A 182 10.15 -1.65 -3.61
CA GLN A 182 9.25 -0.63 -4.19
C GLN A 182 7.93 -0.55 -3.42
N TYR A 183 7.36 -1.70 -3.06
CA TYR A 183 6.14 -1.74 -2.24
C TYR A 183 6.35 -1.18 -0.84
N VAL A 184 7.47 -1.50 -0.18
CA VAL A 184 7.81 -0.95 1.15
C VAL A 184 7.95 0.57 1.06
N ASN A 185 8.69 1.08 0.08
CA ASN A 185 8.85 2.53 -0.11
C ASN A 185 7.51 3.22 -0.29
N ASN A 186 6.64 2.71 -1.17
CA ASN A 186 5.31 3.27 -1.35
C ASN A 186 4.47 3.19 -0.07
N TRP A 187 4.48 2.06 0.63
CA TRP A 187 3.78 1.88 1.91
C TRP A 187 4.25 2.90 2.96
N GLN A 188 5.55 3.19 3.04
CA GLN A 188 6.10 4.19 3.96
C GLN A 188 5.62 5.61 3.63
N VAL A 189 5.51 5.97 2.34
CA VAL A 189 4.90 7.24 1.93
C VAL A 189 3.46 7.32 2.44
N HIS A 190 2.67 6.26 2.22
CA HIS A 190 1.29 6.22 2.72
C HIS A 190 1.20 6.25 4.25
N TRP A 191 2.11 5.57 4.94
CA TRP A 191 2.18 5.55 6.40
C TRP A 191 2.43 6.95 6.96
N ALA A 192 3.34 7.70 6.34
CA ALA A 192 3.78 9.01 6.81
C ALA A 192 2.65 10.06 6.82
N HIS A 193 1.76 10.06 5.83
CA HIS A 193 0.62 11.00 5.79
C HIS A 193 -0.66 10.46 6.43
N SER A 194 -0.73 9.16 6.74
CA SER A 194 -1.91 8.56 7.36
C SER A 194 -2.00 8.89 8.85
N GLN A 195 -3.23 8.97 9.37
CA GLN A 195 -3.51 9.38 10.74
C GLN A 195 -3.83 8.17 11.63
N GLU A 196 -3.53 8.23 12.92
CA GLU A 196 -3.84 7.13 13.84
C GLU A 196 -5.35 6.84 13.89
N PHE A 197 -5.70 5.56 13.91
CA PHE A 197 -7.08 5.12 14.09
C PHE A 197 -7.47 5.22 15.58
N MET A 198 -8.38 6.14 15.89
CA MET A 198 -8.72 6.50 17.27
C MET A 198 -9.87 5.69 17.88
N ARG A 199 -10.62 4.92 17.09
CA ARG A 199 -11.87 4.27 17.54
C ARG A 199 -11.58 2.89 18.16
N ARG A 200 -11.57 2.84 19.49
CA ARG A 200 -11.41 1.61 20.28
C ARG A 200 -12.70 1.36 21.06
N PHE A 201 -13.15 0.10 21.08
CA PHE A 201 -14.39 -0.34 21.74
C PHE A 201 -14.09 -1.51 22.66
#